data_AF-A0A7R9SUF1-F1
#
_entry.id   AF-A0A7R9SUF1-F1
#
_cell.length_a   1.000
_cell.length_b   1.000
_cell.length_c   1.000
_cell.angle_alpha   90.00
_cell.angle_beta   90.00
_cell.angle_gamma   90.00
#
_symmetry.space_group_name_H-M   'P 1'
#
loop_
_entity.id
_entity.type
_entity.pdbx_description
1 polymer ?
#
loop_
_entity_poly.entity_id
_entity_poly.type
_entity_poly.pdbx_seq_one_letter_code
_entity_poly.pdbx_strand_id
1 'polypeptide(L)'
;SWGEAMKLMSNMSFLSMLQNFPKDTIDDEVVELLEPYLDMDDYNMENARKVCGQVAGLLSWTKAMASFYTVNKEVLPLKAMVAKQEAKLEGANKELNSAKAQFEEKEREMLGVMQELHEAQNHKQRLSDDAETCKRKMMSADALISGLAGERVRWTDQSRIFKSQIDKLAGDVMNIVCFLSYCGPFNQEFRNLLKKRLRKELMRRKIPLSNDLKIIDEMVDTTTKATWSLQGLPNDELSIQNGIITTQSIRYPLLIDPQQQGKNWIKNLEQDSNLLVTFPNDKYFRNYLEDALSLGCPLLIEDVGEELDPTLDNILDKIFLKSGSGLKVKVGDKECEVIPGFRLYITTKLSNPNYTPEIFAKVNIINFTVTAEGLEDQLLGRVILTEKYEMELERNKLLEDITLNKSRMEELEANLLYKLTTIEGSLVDDDSIIETLTITKETAAEVAEKLSVTAETEIKMNEAREEYRPVATRGSILYFLITEMSMVNCMYQTSLVQFLKIFDLSINRSEKSYIPSKRISNIIDYLTYETWKYSTRGLYEEHKFLFTVLLALKIDIDRGWVKYDEFETFIKGLSCLIKDNIQIINILINFYQNTQIPILYNILQYI
;
A
#
# COMPACT_ATOMS: atom_id res chain seq x y z
N SER A 1 -113.90 93.53 29.03
CA SER A 1 -115.30 94.01 29.19
C SER A 1 -116.28 93.03 28.52
N TRP A 2 -117.60 93.06 28.83
CA TRP A 2 -118.59 92.14 28.22
C TRP A 2 -118.61 92.23 26.68
N GLY A 3 -118.48 93.43 26.12
CA GLY A 3 -118.43 93.64 24.68
C GLY A 3 -117.21 93.01 23.99
N GLU A 4 -116.06 92.97 24.66
CA GLU A 4 -114.85 92.30 24.14
C GLU A 4 -114.92 90.79 24.29
N ALA A 5 -115.46 90.28 25.40
CA ALA A 5 -115.65 88.84 25.61
C ALA A 5 -116.60 88.26 24.57
N MET A 6 -117.67 88.98 24.22
CA MET A 6 -118.59 88.57 23.16
C MET A 6 -117.89 88.55 21.79
N LYS A 7 -117.05 89.53 21.45
CA LYS A 7 -116.23 89.49 20.22
C LYS A 7 -115.29 88.29 20.16
N LEU A 8 -114.65 87.95 21.29
CA LEU A 8 -113.74 86.81 21.36
C LEU A 8 -114.49 85.48 21.17
N MET A 9 -115.64 85.31 21.85
CA MET A 9 -116.45 84.09 21.76
C MET A 9 -117.21 83.96 20.43
N SER A 10 -117.51 85.08 19.76
CA SER A 10 -118.13 85.08 18.41
C SER A 10 -117.14 84.76 17.29
N ASN A 11 -115.84 84.73 17.60
CA ASN A 11 -114.80 84.47 16.61
C ASN A 11 -114.85 83.00 16.16
N MET A 12 -115.00 82.77 14.85
CA MET A 12 -115.04 81.43 14.27
C MET A 12 -113.80 80.57 14.56
N SER A 13 -112.65 81.18 14.92
CA SER A 13 -111.41 80.46 15.27
C SER A 13 -111.22 80.16 16.76
N PHE A 14 -112.20 80.46 17.62
CA PHE A 14 -112.07 80.33 19.08
C PHE A 14 -111.72 78.89 19.54
N LEU A 15 -112.30 77.87 18.89
CA LEU A 15 -112.04 76.47 19.25
C LEU A 15 -110.61 76.01 18.92
N SER A 16 -110.02 76.51 17.83
CA SER A 16 -108.62 76.20 17.47
C SER A 16 -107.63 76.87 18.41
N MET A 17 -107.95 78.08 18.89
CA MET A 17 -107.15 78.76 19.93
C MET A 17 -107.15 78.00 21.26
N LEU A 18 -108.26 77.36 21.64
CA LEU A 18 -108.34 76.52 22.85
C LEU A 18 -107.55 75.20 22.73
N GLN A 19 -107.55 74.56 21.55
CA GLN A 19 -106.83 73.29 21.33
C GLN A 19 -105.31 73.47 21.25
N ASN A 20 -104.86 74.54 20.60
CA ASN A 20 -103.44 74.86 20.41
C ASN A 20 -102.93 75.87 21.44
N PHE A 21 -103.63 76.00 22.57
CA PHE A 21 -103.20 76.90 23.62
C PHE A 21 -101.82 76.45 24.14
N PRO A 22 -100.83 77.35 24.18
CA PRO A 22 -99.48 77.00 24.61
C PRO A 22 -99.47 76.79 26.13
N LYS A 23 -99.84 75.57 26.53
CA LYS A 23 -99.99 75.14 27.93
C LYS A 23 -98.69 75.21 28.75
N ASP A 24 -97.54 75.18 28.07
CA ASP A 24 -96.22 75.29 28.70
C ASP A 24 -95.77 76.75 28.97
N THR A 25 -96.56 77.75 28.53
CA THR A 25 -96.31 79.19 28.76
C THR A 25 -97.26 79.84 29.78
N ILE A 26 -98.09 79.03 30.47
CA ILE A 26 -98.88 79.50 31.61
C ILE A 26 -97.90 79.85 32.74
N ASP A 27 -97.96 81.09 33.23
CA ASP A 27 -97.18 81.58 34.37
C ASP A 27 -97.98 81.52 35.68
N ASP A 28 -97.24 81.60 36.80
CA ASP A 28 -97.82 81.56 38.15
C ASP A 28 -98.87 82.67 38.34
N GLU A 29 -98.57 83.86 37.77
CA GLU A 29 -99.39 85.07 37.88
C GLU A 29 -100.76 84.90 37.20
N VAL A 30 -100.85 84.22 36.06
CA VAL A 30 -102.13 83.97 35.37
C VAL A 30 -102.99 82.95 36.12
N VAL A 31 -102.40 81.93 36.75
CA VAL A 31 -103.16 80.94 37.54
C VAL A 31 -103.66 81.55 38.85
N GLU A 32 -102.83 82.35 39.51
CA GLU A 32 -103.18 83.09 40.73
C GLU A 32 -104.30 84.12 40.48
N LEU A 33 -104.28 84.83 39.34
CA LEU A 33 -105.38 85.73 38.96
C LEU A 33 -106.71 85.00 38.67
N LEU A 34 -106.64 83.74 38.23
CA LEU A 34 -107.81 82.91 37.91
C LEU A 34 -108.41 82.25 39.16
N GLU A 35 -107.62 82.01 40.20
CA GLU A 35 -107.99 81.30 41.42
C GLU A 35 -109.27 81.85 42.11
N PRO A 36 -109.44 83.18 42.30
CA PRO A 36 -110.64 83.73 42.91
C PRO A 36 -111.92 83.46 42.11
N TYR A 37 -111.80 83.28 40.79
CA TYR A 37 -112.93 82.99 39.90
C TYR A 37 -113.24 81.50 39.84
N LEU A 38 -112.25 80.63 40.02
CA LEU A 38 -112.42 79.17 40.03
C LEU A 38 -113.06 78.67 41.34
N ASP A 39 -112.92 79.44 42.43
CA ASP A 39 -113.42 79.13 43.77
C ASP A 39 -114.79 79.75 44.10
N MET A 40 -115.42 80.49 43.18
CA MET A 40 -116.77 81.01 43.41
C MET A 40 -117.82 79.88 43.45
N ASP A 41 -118.79 79.99 44.38
CA ASP A 41 -119.82 78.97 44.63
C ASP A 41 -120.71 78.68 43.39
N ASP A 42 -120.86 79.64 42.49
CA ASP A 42 -121.60 79.52 41.23
C ASP A 42 -120.75 78.98 40.07
N TYR A 43 -119.42 78.93 40.21
CA TYR A 43 -118.46 78.44 39.21
C TYR A 43 -118.22 76.92 39.34
N ASN A 44 -119.29 76.15 39.30
CA ASN A 44 -119.26 74.68 39.40
C ASN A 44 -119.97 73.99 38.22
N MET A 45 -119.65 72.71 38.01
CA MET A 45 -120.13 71.94 36.87
C MET A 45 -121.65 71.71 36.90
N GLU A 46 -122.26 71.66 38.09
CA GLU A 46 -123.70 71.42 38.26
C GLU A 46 -124.54 72.64 37.89
N ASN A 47 -124.11 73.84 38.29
CA ASN A 47 -124.75 75.11 37.94
C ASN A 47 -124.55 75.44 36.46
N ALA A 48 -123.34 75.24 35.92
CA ALA A 48 -123.05 75.48 34.50
C ALA A 48 -123.91 74.59 33.58
N ARG A 49 -124.13 73.31 33.94
CA ARG A 49 -125.00 72.40 33.16
C ARG A 49 -126.47 72.80 33.18
N LYS A 50 -126.99 73.40 34.26
CA LYS A 50 -128.39 73.85 34.34
C LYS A 50 -128.70 75.00 33.38
N VAL A 51 -127.73 75.87 33.10
CA VAL A 51 -127.91 77.03 32.22
C VAL A 51 -127.63 76.68 30.76
N CYS A 52 -126.52 76.00 30.47
CA CYS A 52 -126.19 75.53 29.11
C CYS A 52 -125.07 74.48 29.14
N GLY A 53 -125.30 73.30 28.54
CA GLY A 53 -124.29 72.22 28.50
C GLY A 53 -122.96 72.58 27.82
N GLN A 54 -122.94 73.55 26.90
CA GLN A 54 -121.71 73.99 26.21
C GLN A 54 -120.79 74.83 27.11
N VAL A 55 -121.33 75.58 28.07
CA VAL A 55 -120.55 76.38 29.03
C VAL A 55 -119.78 75.47 29.99
N ALA A 56 -120.35 74.31 30.34
CA ALA A 56 -119.70 73.33 31.20
C ALA A 56 -118.37 72.78 30.61
N GLY A 57 -118.27 72.65 29.27
CA GLY A 57 -117.04 72.21 28.61
C GLY A 57 -115.88 73.21 28.75
N LEU A 58 -116.18 74.51 28.67
CA LEU A 58 -115.19 75.58 28.86
C LEU A 58 -114.72 75.67 30.32
N LEU A 59 -115.63 75.44 31.27
CA LEU A 59 -115.30 75.37 32.71
C LEU A 59 -114.34 74.20 33.03
N SER A 60 -114.53 73.04 32.38
CA SER A 60 -113.61 71.91 32.55
C SER A 60 -112.22 72.19 31.95
N TRP A 61 -112.15 72.94 30.85
CA TRP A 61 -110.89 73.28 30.20
C TRP A 61 -110.05 74.23 31.06
N THR A 62 -110.66 75.26 31.67
CA THR A 62 -109.94 76.19 32.54
C THR A 62 -109.38 75.51 33.79
N LYS A 63 -110.15 74.61 34.43
CA LYS A 63 -109.64 73.81 35.56
C LYS A 63 -108.50 72.86 35.17
N ALA A 64 -108.59 72.21 34.01
CA ALA A 64 -107.56 71.29 33.53
C ALA A 64 -106.23 72.00 33.19
N MET A 65 -106.30 73.23 32.65
CA MET A 65 -105.09 74.02 32.35
C MET A 65 -104.38 74.49 33.62
N ALA A 66 -105.11 74.86 34.68
CA ALA A 66 -104.52 75.17 35.97
C ALA A 66 -103.80 73.94 36.58
N SER A 67 -104.40 72.74 36.53
CA SER A 67 -103.76 71.52 37.04
C SER A 67 -102.53 71.07 36.23
N PHE A 68 -102.49 71.31 34.92
CA PHE A 68 -101.36 70.94 34.06
C PHE A 68 -100.08 71.69 34.46
N TYR A 69 -100.19 72.98 34.80
CA TYR A 69 -99.06 73.79 35.23
C TYR A 69 -98.42 73.25 36.52
N THR A 70 -99.22 72.85 37.52
CA THR A 70 -98.72 72.28 38.78
C THR A 70 -97.85 71.03 38.56
N VAL A 71 -98.24 70.15 37.63
CA VAL A 71 -97.51 68.90 37.32
C VAL A 71 -96.25 69.16 36.48
N ASN A 72 -96.29 70.13 35.57
CA ASN A 72 -95.16 70.43 34.68
C ASN A 72 -93.95 70.99 35.45
N LYS A 73 -94.18 71.67 36.58
CA LYS A 73 -93.13 72.19 37.49
C LYS A 73 -92.19 71.10 38.03
N GLU A 74 -92.68 69.87 38.20
CA GLU A 74 -91.90 68.77 38.78
C GLU A 74 -91.10 67.97 37.73
N VAL A 75 -91.53 67.92 36.46
CA VAL A 75 -90.97 67.01 35.44
C VAL A 75 -89.80 67.63 34.65
N LEU A 76 -89.76 68.95 34.52
CA LEU A 76 -88.69 69.69 33.84
C LEU A 76 -87.25 69.39 34.34
N PRO A 77 -86.96 69.36 35.64
CA PRO A 77 -85.60 69.10 36.12
C PRO A 77 -85.10 67.66 35.83
N LEU A 78 -86.00 66.67 35.79
CA LEU A 78 -85.64 65.27 35.53
C LEU A 78 -85.22 65.05 34.07
N LYS A 79 -85.89 65.70 33.10
CA LYS A 79 -85.50 65.64 31.68
C LYS A 79 -84.13 66.26 31.41
N ALA A 80 -83.80 67.35 32.11
CA ALA A 80 -82.49 67.98 32.01
C ALA A 80 -81.36 67.09 32.57
N MET A 81 -81.64 66.30 33.61
CA MET A 81 -80.65 65.43 34.24
C MET A 81 -80.29 64.19 33.40
N VAL A 82 -81.27 63.62 32.67
CA VAL A 82 -81.02 62.50 31.74
C VAL A 82 -80.10 62.91 30.60
N ALA A 83 -80.39 64.04 29.94
CA ALA A 83 -79.57 64.55 28.84
C ALA A 83 -78.11 64.81 29.26
N LYS A 84 -77.89 65.27 30.50
CA LYS A 84 -76.55 65.50 31.05
C LYS A 84 -75.76 64.21 31.29
N GLN A 85 -76.42 63.12 31.67
CA GLN A 85 -75.76 61.83 31.90
C GLN A 85 -75.47 61.08 30.60
N GLU A 86 -76.37 61.15 29.62
CA GLU A 86 -76.14 60.59 28.27
C GLU A 86 -74.94 61.24 27.59
N ALA A 87 -74.82 62.58 27.67
CA ALA A 87 -73.66 63.30 27.13
C ALA A 87 -72.33 62.89 27.80
N LYS A 88 -72.34 62.63 29.12
CA LYS A 88 -71.15 62.14 29.84
C LYS A 88 -70.77 60.72 29.44
N LEU A 89 -71.75 59.83 29.27
CA LEU A 89 -71.53 58.45 28.86
C LEU A 89 -70.96 58.38 27.44
N GLU A 90 -71.47 59.22 26.54
CA GLU A 90 -70.97 59.30 25.17
C GLU A 90 -69.52 59.83 25.11
N GLY A 91 -69.17 60.82 25.94
CA GLY A 91 -67.79 61.30 26.10
C GLY A 91 -66.84 60.20 26.58
N ALA A 92 -67.20 59.50 27.66
CA ALA A 92 -66.37 58.43 28.23
C ALA A 92 -66.20 57.23 27.27
N ASN A 93 -67.24 56.87 26.50
CA ASN A 93 -67.14 55.81 25.49
C ASN A 93 -66.23 56.20 24.31
N LYS A 94 -66.21 57.48 23.91
CA LYS A 94 -65.27 57.97 22.88
C LYS A 94 -63.82 57.86 23.36
N GLU A 95 -63.54 58.24 24.60
CA GLU A 95 -62.21 58.10 25.20
C GLU A 95 -61.78 56.63 25.33
N LEU A 96 -62.67 55.75 25.80
CA LEU A 96 -62.41 54.31 25.92
C LEU A 96 -62.08 53.69 24.56
N ASN A 97 -62.87 54.01 23.52
CA ASN A 97 -62.64 53.49 22.17
C ASN A 97 -61.34 54.02 21.57
N SER A 98 -60.99 55.29 21.82
CA SER A 98 -59.70 55.86 21.40
C SER A 98 -58.52 55.16 22.09
N ALA A 99 -58.61 54.89 23.40
CA ALA A 99 -57.55 54.21 24.14
C ALA A 99 -57.39 52.74 23.72
N LYS A 100 -58.51 52.03 23.47
CA LYS A 100 -58.49 50.66 22.93
C LYS A 100 -57.86 50.61 21.55
N ALA A 101 -58.20 51.54 20.67
CA ALA A 101 -57.61 51.62 19.33
C ALA A 101 -56.08 51.84 19.38
N GLN A 102 -55.60 52.72 20.28
CA GLN A 102 -54.17 52.95 20.49
C GLN A 102 -53.46 51.71 21.06
N PHE A 103 -54.12 50.99 21.98
CA PHE A 103 -53.56 49.76 22.54
C PHE A 103 -53.44 48.66 21.48
N GLU A 104 -54.50 48.43 20.69
CA GLU A 104 -54.48 47.46 19.60
C GLU A 104 -53.44 47.82 18.52
N GLU A 105 -53.25 49.11 18.24
CA GLU A 105 -52.19 49.59 17.35
C GLU A 105 -50.80 49.26 17.90
N LYS A 106 -50.54 49.55 19.18
CA LYS A 106 -49.25 49.25 19.82
C LYS A 106 -48.99 47.75 19.98
N GLU A 107 -50.03 46.96 20.22
CA GLU A 107 -49.92 45.50 20.29
C GLU A 107 -49.59 44.90 18.91
N ARG A 108 -50.19 45.43 17.83
CA ARG A 108 -49.80 45.06 16.45
C ARG A 108 -48.36 45.46 16.12
N GLU A 109 -47.94 46.66 16.49
CA GLU A 109 -46.55 47.09 16.31
C GLU A 109 -45.57 46.19 17.09
N MET A 110 -45.89 45.84 18.34
CA MET A 110 -45.07 44.96 19.17
C MET A 110 -44.96 43.56 18.57
N LEU A 111 -46.07 43.00 18.08
CA LEU A 111 -46.07 41.69 17.41
C LEU A 111 -45.23 41.72 16.12
N GLY A 112 -45.32 42.79 15.33
CA GLY A 112 -44.49 42.99 14.14
C GLY A 112 -42.99 43.01 14.48
N VAL A 113 -42.61 43.81 15.49
CA VAL A 113 -41.21 43.92 15.94
C VAL A 113 -40.70 42.61 16.55
N MET A 114 -41.53 41.89 17.31
CA MET A 114 -41.16 40.56 17.85
C MET A 114 -40.93 39.54 16.75
N GLN A 115 -41.74 39.57 15.69
CA GLN A 115 -41.57 38.70 14.54
C GLN A 115 -40.27 39.03 13.79
N GLU A 116 -40.00 40.31 13.51
CA GLU A 116 -38.75 40.76 12.90
C GLU A 116 -37.52 40.39 13.74
N LEU A 117 -37.61 40.52 15.07
CA LEU A 117 -36.53 40.14 15.98
C LEU A 117 -36.27 38.63 15.97
N HIS A 118 -37.32 37.80 15.96
CA HIS A 118 -37.20 36.35 15.88
C HIS A 118 -36.62 35.90 14.52
N GLU A 119 -37.04 36.54 13.43
CA GLU A 119 -36.48 36.31 12.10
C GLU A 119 -35.00 36.71 12.04
N ALA A 120 -34.64 37.87 12.60
CA ALA A 120 -33.25 38.34 12.67
C ALA A 120 -32.37 37.44 13.56
N GLN A 121 -32.88 36.95 14.70
CA GLN A 121 -32.17 35.99 15.55
C GLN A 121 -31.94 34.65 14.87
N ASN A 122 -32.97 34.11 14.20
CA ASN A 122 -32.81 32.89 13.42
C ASN A 122 -31.83 33.08 12.27
N HIS A 123 -31.84 34.24 11.61
CA HIS A 123 -30.88 34.55 10.56
C HIS A 123 -29.45 34.64 11.11
N LYS A 124 -29.26 35.31 12.25
CA LYS A 124 -27.96 35.38 12.95
C LYS A 124 -27.47 33.99 13.36
N GLN A 125 -28.34 33.14 13.91
CA GLN A 125 -27.96 31.80 14.33
C GLN A 125 -27.54 30.95 13.13
N ARG A 126 -28.32 30.97 12.03
CA ARG A 126 -27.96 30.29 10.78
C ARG A 126 -26.60 30.76 10.25
N LEU A 127 -26.36 32.07 10.21
CA LEU A 127 -25.07 32.63 9.78
C LEU A 127 -23.91 32.17 10.69
N SER A 128 -24.14 32.07 12.00
CA SER A 128 -23.15 31.59 12.96
C SER A 128 -22.83 30.10 12.73
N ASP A 129 -23.86 29.27 12.58
CA ASP A 129 -23.73 27.83 12.35
C ASP A 129 -23.05 27.55 10.99
N ASP A 130 -23.40 28.34 9.96
CA ASP A 130 -22.78 28.30 8.63
C ASP A 130 -21.30 28.70 8.70
N ALA A 131 -20.96 29.74 9.47
CA ALA A 131 -19.58 30.19 9.65
C ALA A 131 -18.73 29.15 10.40
N GLU A 132 -19.25 28.52 11.45
CA GLU A 132 -18.57 27.44 12.17
C GLU A 132 -18.37 26.21 11.29
N THR A 133 -19.38 25.87 10.50
CA THR A 133 -19.29 24.76 9.54
C THR A 133 -18.26 25.05 8.46
N CYS A 134 -18.22 26.26 7.93
CA CYS A 134 -17.20 26.71 6.97
C CYS A 134 -15.79 26.65 7.58
N LYS A 135 -15.63 27.12 8.83
CA LYS A 135 -14.35 27.09 9.53
C LYS A 135 -13.85 25.66 9.75
N ARG A 136 -14.72 24.74 10.19
CA ARG A 136 -14.37 23.31 10.33
C ARG A 136 -13.94 22.72 8.99
N LYS A 137 -14.73 22.95 7.93
CA LYS A 137 -14.38 22.52 6.57
C LYS A 137 -13.03 23.05 6.11
N MET A 138 -12.74 24.31 6.40
CA MET A 138 -11.45 24.93 6.04
C MET A 138 -10.28 24.29 6.80
N MET A 139 -10.43 24.00 8.09
CA MET A 139 -9.40 23.32 8.89
C MET A 139 -9.17 21.88 8.40
N SER A 140 -10.25 21.13 8.15
CA SER A 140 -10.16 19.76 7.61
C SER A 140 -9.52 19.74 6.22
N ALA A 141 -9.86 20.71 5.35
CA ALA A 141 -9.24 20.85 4.04
C ALA A 141 -7.75 21.20 4.12
N ASP A 142 -7.34 22.09 5.01
CA ASP A 142 -5.93 22.46 5.22
C ASP A 142 -5.11 21.25 5.73
N ALA A 143 -5.66 20.49 6.68
CA ALA A 143 -5.06 19.27 7.17
C ALA A 143 -4.90 18.20 6.07
N LEU A 144 -5.94 17.99 5.24
CA LEU A 144 -5.89 17.08 4.10
C LEU A 144 -4.86 17.52 3.05
N ILE A 145 -4.81 18.80 2.71
CA ILE A 145 -3.84 19.33 1.73
C ILE A 145 -2.41 19.18 2.26
N SER A 146 -2.16 19.55 3.52
CA SER A 146 -0.85 19.44 4.16
C SER A 146 -0.40 17.98 4.30
N GLY A 147 -1.33 17.09 4.64
CA GLY A 147 -1.12 15.66 4.72
C GLY A 147 -0.76 15.03 3.37
N LEU A 148 -1.53 15.34 2.32
CA LEU A 148 -1.33 14.83 0.97
C LEU A 148 -0.23 15.56 0.20
N ALA A 149 0.27 16.70 0.67
CA ALA A 149 1.29 17.47 -0.06
C ALA A 149 2.59 16.67 -0.24
N GLY A 150 3.03 15.96 0.80
CA GLY A 150 4.19 15.07 0.74
C GLY A 150 3.94 13.90 -0.22
N GLU A 151 2.75 13.32 -0.14
CA GLU A 151 2.34 12.21 -0.98
C GLU A 151 2.26 12.59 -2.46
N ARG A 152 1.75 13.79 -2.77
CA ARG A 152 1.75 14.35 -4.12
C ARG A 152 3.16 14.45 -4.69
N VAL A 153 4.13 14.91 -3.91
CA VAL A 153 5.53 14.99 -4.37
C VAL A 153 6.07 13.58 -4.62
N ARG A 154 5.86 12.65 -3.68
CA ARG A 154 6.27 11.24 -3.79
C ARG A 154 5.70 10.57 -5.03
N TRP A 155 4.38 10.65 -5.25
CA TRP A 155 3.73 10.10 -6.43
C TRP A 155 4.14 10.79 -7.72
N THR A 156 4.41 12.10 -7.69
CA THR A 156 4.93 12.82 -8.87
C THR A 156 6.33 12.32 -9.23
N ASP A 157 7.19 12.10 -8.22
CA ASP A 157 8.51 11.54 -8.42
C ASP A 157 8.48 10.08 -8.87
N GLN A 158 7.64 9.24 -8.26
CA GLN A 158 7.42 7.86 -8.69
C GLN A 158 6.86 7.80 -10.11
N SER A 159 5.89 8.64 -10.47
CA SER A 159 5.36 8.74 -11.83
C SER A 159 6.43 9.12 -12.84
N ARG A 160 7.32 10.05 -12.48
CA ARG A 160 8.49 10.41 -13.30
C ARG A 160 9.48 9.26 -13.44
N ILE A 161 9.73 8.51 -12.36
CA ILE A 161 10.59 7.32 -12.37
C ILE A 161 9.98 6.24 -13.27
N PHE A 162 8.69 5.93 -13.11
CA PHE A 162 7.97 4.96 -13.93
C PHE A 162 7.99 5.36 -15.40
N LYS A 163 7.76 6.64 -15.72
CA LYS A 163 7.88 7.13 -17.11
C LYS A 163 9.29 6.89 -17.66
N SER A 164 10.33 7.19 -16.88
CA SER A 164 11.70 6.89 -17.29
C SER A 164 11.98 5.39 -17.43
N GLN A 165 11.36 4.54 -16.60
CA GLN A 165 11.49 3.08 -16.69
C GLN A 165 10.80 2.56 -17.96
N ILE A 166 9.61 3.06 -18.29
CA ILE A 166 8.89 2.72 -19.53
C ILE A 166 9.75 3.06 -20.76
N ASP A 167 10.37 4.24 -20.78
CA ASP A 167 11.24 4.65 -21.90
C ASP A 167 12.47 3.74 -22.06
N LYS A 168 13.01 3.22 -20.95
CA LYS A 168 14.20 2.34 -20.90
C LYS A 168 13.88 0.85 -21.00
N LEU A 169 12.61 0.48 -20.83
CA LEU A 169 12.15 -0.91 -20.73
C LEU A 169 12.57 -1.74 -21.94
N ALA A 170 12.51 -1.17 -23.14
CA ALA A 170 12.91 -1.87 -24.36
C ALA A 170 14.38 -2.33 -24.31
N GLY A 171 15.29 -1.48 -23.85
CA GLY A 171 16.71 -1.83 -23.70
C GLY A 171 16.95 -2.81 -22.55
N ASP A 172 16.23 -2.66 -21.44
CA ASP A 172 16.38 -3.53 -20.27
C ASP A 172 15.85 -4.94 -20.55
N VAL A 173 14.68 -5.06 -21.19
CA VAL A 173 14.12 -6.35 -21.65
C VAL A 173 15.06 -7.02 -22.66
N MET A 174 15.68 -6.28 -23.59
CA MET A 174 16.66 -6.87 -24.50
C MET A 174 17.86 -7.48 -23.76
N ASN A 175 18.36 -6.81 -22.70
CA ASN A 175 19.42 -7.36 -21.86
C ASN A 175 18.99 -8.65 -21.15
N ILE A 176 17.78 -8.67 -20.59
CA ILE A 176 17.21 -9.83 -19.90
C ILE A 176 17.01 -11.00 -20.87
N VAL A 177 16.40 -10.77 -22.03
CA VAL A 177 16.15 -11.82 -23.03
C VAL A 177 17.47 -12.39 -23.56
N CYS A 178 18.47 -11.52 -23.80
CA CYS A 178 19.80 -11.98 -24.20
C CYS A 178 20.45 -12.83 -23.10
N PHE A 179 20.27 -12.45 -21.84
CA PHE A 179 20.76 -13.22 -20.70
C PHE A 179 20.10 -14.59 -20.63
N LEU A 180 18.77 -14.67 -20.62
CA LEU A 180 18.01 -15.92 -20.56
C LEU A 180 18.30 -16.88 -21.73
N SER A 181 18.59 -16.32 -22.91
CA SER A 181 18.73 -17.11 -24.14
C SER A 181 20.16 -17.58 -24.43
N TYR A 182 21.17 -16.81 -24.03
CA TYR A 182 22.56 -17.04 -24.47
C TYR A 182 23.57 -17.17 -23.32
N CYS A 183 23.28 -16.69 -22.11
CA CYS A 183 24.28 -16.69 -21.03
C CYS A 183 24.41 -18.04 -20.32
N GLY A 184 23.43 -18.94 -20.47
CA GLY A 184 23.40 -20.24 -19.78
C GLY A 184 24.71 -21.04 -19.81
N PRO A 185 25.34 -21.28 -20.98
CA PRO A 185 26.54 -22.11 -21.07
C PRO A 185 27.81 -21.46 -20.50
N PHE A 186 27.82 -20.13 -20.32
CA PHE A 186 29.02 -19.37 -19.99
C PHE A 186 29.23 -19.23 -18.48
N ASN A 187 30.50 -19.10 -18.07
CA ASN A 187 30.88 -18.74 -16.70
C ASN A 187 30.61 -17.24 -16.40
N GLN A 188 30.78 -16.83 -15.15
CA GLN A 188 30.50 -15.46 -14.70
C GLN A 188 31.30 -14.39 -15.45
N GLU A 189 32.59 -14.64 -15.73
CA GLU A 189 33.45 -13.71 -16.47
C GLU A 189 32.95 -13.46 -17.90
N PHE A 190 32.61 -14.52 -18.62
CA PHE A 190 32.08 -14.43 -19.98
C PHE A 190 30.68 -13.81 -20.00
N ARG A 191 29.82 -14.11 -19.02
CA ARG A 191 28.50 -13.44 -18.87
C ARG A 191 28.67 -11.93 -18.68
N ASN A 192 29.61 -11.52 -17.83
CA ASN A 192 29.94 -10.11 -17.62
C ASN A 192 30.50 -9.44 -18.88
N LEU A 193 31.35 -10.14 -19.65
CA LEU A 193 31.83 -9.66 -20.94
C LEU A 193 30.69 -9.49 -21.95
N LEU A 194 29.79 -10.46 -22.06
CA LEU A 194 28.61 -10.41 -22.94
C LEU A 194 27.68 -9.25 -22.54
N LYS A 195 27.37 -9.10 -21.26
CA LYS A 195 26.57 -7.98 -20.73
C LYS A 195 27.19 -6.63 -21.08
N LYS A 196 28.50 -6.46 -20.84
CA LYS A 196 29.23 -5.23 -21.19
C LYS A 196 29.21 -4.96 -22.70
N ARG A 197 29.41 -5.99 -23.53
CA ARG A 197 29.43 -5.88 -25.00
C ARG A 197 28.06 -5.54 -25.57
N LEU A 198 27.01 -6.22 -25.11
CA LEU A 198 25.62 -5.95 -25.51
C LEU A 198 25.24 -4.52 -25.15
N ARG A 199 25.54 -4.10 -23.91
CA ARG A 199 25.27 -2.74 -23.48
C ARG A 199 25.97 -1.70 -24.33
N LYS A 200 27.25 -1.91 -24.68
CA LYS A 200 27.99 -1.01 -25.59
C LYS A 200 27.30 -0.91 -26.96
N GLU A 201 26.75 -2.01 -27.45
CA GLU A 201 26.02 -2.05 -28.72
C GLU A 201 24.67 -1.31 -28.64
N LEU A 202 23.91 -1.50 -27.56
CA LEU A 202 22.65 -0.78 -27.31
C LEU A 202 22.87 0.74 -27.22
N MET A 203 23.92 1.16 -26.51
CA MET A 203 24.34 2.57 -26.44
C MET A 203 24.71 3.13 -27.82
N ARG A 204 25.45 2.36 -28.62
CA ARG A 204 25.82 2.76 -30.00
C ARG A 204 24.59 2.98 -30.88
N ARG A 205 23.55 2.15 -30.69
CA ARG A 205 22.28 2.23 -31.42
C ARG A 205 21.30 3.26 -30.83
N LYS A 206 21.70 3.97 -29.76
CA LYS A 206 20.87 4.95 -29.04
C LYS A 206 19.56 4.35 -28.50
N ILE A 207 19.59 3.07 -28.11
CA ILE A 207 18.47 2.43 -27.42
C ILE A 207 18.55 2.86 -25.94
N PRO A 208 17.50 3.46 -25.37
CA PRO A 208 17.48 3.82 -23.96
C PRO A 208 17.62 2.57 -23.07
N LEU A 209 18.48 2.66 -22.05
CA LEU A 209 18.73 1.57 -21.11
C LEU A 209 19.06 2.11 -19.72
N SER A 210 18.85 1.28 -18.70
CA SER A 210 19.16 1.64 -17.32
C SER A 210 20.65 1.52 -17.00
N ASN A 211 21.18 2.48 -16.23
CA ASN A 211 22.62 2.55 -15.97
C ASN A 211 23.14 1.39 -15.11
N ASP A 212 22.34 0.78 -14.24
CA ASP A 212 22.78 -0.31 -13.37
C ASP A 212 21.72 -1.39 -13.27
N LEU A 213 21.35 -2.00 -14.40
CA LEU A 213 20.40 -3.11 -14.41
C LEU A 213 21.01 -4.34 -13.69
N LYS A 214 20.52 -4.61 -12.48
CA LYS A 214 20.75 -5.84 -11.74
C LYS A 214 19.69 -6.87 -12.14
N ILE A 215 20.04 -7.73 -13.10
CA ILE A 215 19.14 -8.74 -13.68
C ILE A 215 18.48 -9.60 -12.59
N ILE A 216 19.25 -9.95 -11.55
CA ILE A 216 18.78 -10.79 -10.46
C ILE A 216 17.63 -10.13 -9.67
N ASP A 217 17.70 -8.82 -9.43
CA ASP A 217 16.70 -8.10 -8.63
C ASP A 217 15.42 -7.81 -9.43
N GLU A 218 15.54 -7.71 -10.76
CA GLU A 218 14.39 -7.50 -11.65
C GLU A 218 13.59 -8.79 -11.90
N MET A 219 14.28 -9.93 -11.96
CA MET A 219 13.66 -11.21 -12.32
C MET A 219 13.11 -11.98 -11.11
N VAL A 220 13.69 -11.79 -9.93
CA VAL A 220 13.41 -12.63 -8.76
C VAL A 220 13.37 -11.78 -7.49
N ASP A 221 12.29 -11.93 -6.74
CA ASP A 221 12.10 -11.33 -5.43
C ASP A 221 12.96 -12.01 -4.36
N THR A 222 13.16 -11.32 -3.23
CA THR A 222 13.98 -11.82 -2.12
C THR A 222 13.41 -13.10 -1.52
N THR A 223 12.08 -13.26 -1.52
CA THR A 223 11.40 -14.47 -1.01
C THR A 223 11.76 -15.68 -1.86
N THR A 224 11.63 -15.62 -3.18
CA THR A 224 11.98 -16.74 -4.06
C THR A 224 13.47 -17.10 -3.96
N LYS A 225 14.38 -16.12 -3.82
CA LYS A 225 15.82 -16.40 -3.57
C LYS A 225 16.01 -17.19 -2.28
N ALA A 226 15.32 -16.81 -1.20
CA ALA A 226 15.37 -17.52 0.07
C ALA A 226 14.81 -18.95 -0.04
N THR A 227 13.71 -19.13 -0.76
CA THR A 227 13.13 -20.46 -1.03
C THR A 227 14.11 -21.34 -1.80
N TRP A 228 14.78 -20.83 -2.84
CA TRP A 228 15.81 -21.60 -3.55
C TRP A 228 16.99 -21.97 -2.66
N SER A 229 17.40 -21.07 -1.76
CA SER A 229 18.45 -21.38 -0.78
C SER A 229 18.06 -22.54 0.13
N LEU A 230 16.81 -22.56 0.63
CA LEU A 230 16.28 -23.67 1.44
C LEU A 230 16.20 -24.98 0.66
N GLN A 231 15.92 -24.90 -0.64
CA GLN A 231 15.91 -26.05 -1.56
C GLN A 231 17.32 -26.52 -1.95
N GLY A 232 18.38 -25.86 -1.48
CA GLY A 232 19.77 -26.27 -1.67
C GLY A 232 20.47 -25.63 -2.86
N LEU A 233 19.90 -24.60 -3.49
CA LEU A 233 20.62 -23.76 -4.43
C LEU A 233 21.63 -22.88 -3.66
N PRO A 234 22.90 -22.82 -4.09
CA PRO A 234 23.84 -21.88 -3.50
C PRO A 234 23.44 -20.40 -3.67
N ASN A 235 23.86 -19.57 -2.70
CA ASN A 235 23.57 -18.13 -2.68
C ASN A 235 24.58 -17.27 -3.47
N ASP A 236 25.45 -17.89 -4.26
CA ASP A 236 26.37 -17.16 -5.13
C ASP A 236 25.66 -16.61 -6.39
N GLU A 237 26.23 -15.56 -6.97
CA GLU A 237 25.61 -14.84 -8.08
C GLU A 237 25.36 -15.75 -9.29
N LEU A 238 26.31 -16.64 -9.62
CA LEU A 238 26.23 -17.54 -10.76
C LEU A 238 25.11 -18.58 -10.56
N SER A 239 24.99 -19.15 -9.36
CA SER A 239 23.95 -20.11 -9.02
C SER A 239 22.56 -19.51 -9.05
N ILE A 240 22.38 -18.29 -8.54
CA ILE A 240 21.09 -17.58 -8.62
C ILE A 240 20.74 -17.28 -10.09
N GLN A 241 21.71 -16.81 -10.88
CA GLN A 241 21.54 -16.61 -12.32
C GLN A 241 21.15 -17.92 -13.04
N ASN A 242 21.78 -19.03 -12.68
CA ASN A 242 21.45 -20.34 -13.21
C ASN A 242 20.04 -20.77 -12.82
N GLY A 243 19.61 -20.48 -11.59
CA GLY A 243 18.24 -20.69 -11.11
C GLY A 243 17.21 -19.90 -11.91
N ILE A 244 17.51 -18.64 -12.23
CA ILE A 244 16.69 -17.78 -13.10
C ILE A 244 16.54 -18.40 -14.49
N ILE A 245 17.64 -18.79 -15.12
CA ILE A 245 17.60 -19.36 -16.47
C ILE A 245 16.83 -20.69 -16.46
N THR A 246 17.01 -21.51 -15.42
CA THR A 246 16.30 -22.79 -15.27
C THR A 246 14.80 -22.59 -15.12
N THR A 247 14.37 -21.58 -14.33
CA THR A 247 12.96 -21.37 -13.98
C THR A 247 12.17 -20.52 -14.98
N GLN A 248 12.81 -19.53 -15.62
CA GLN A 248 12.13 -18.53 -16.47
C GLN A 248 12.35 -18.72 -17.97
N SER A 249 13.27 -19.59 -18.39
CA SER A 249 13.49 -19.81 -19.82
C SER A 249 12.35 -20.60 -20.48
N ILE A 250 12.07 -20.27 -21.74
CA ILE A 250 11.02 -20.91 -22.53
C ILE A 250 11.45 -22.33 -22.95
N ARG A 251 12.72 -22.50 -23.32
CA ARG A 251 13.29 -23.80 -23.72
C ARG A 251 13.60 -24.62 -22.47
N TYR A 252 13.46 -25.94 -22.56
CA TYR A 252 13.74 -26.83 -21.43
C TYR A 252 15.24 -26.79 -21.08
N PRO A 253 15.59 -26.71 -19.79
CA PRO A 253 16.98 -26.60 -19.34
C PRO A 253 17.71 -27.94 -19.41
N LEU A 254 18.95 -27.91 -19.93
CA LEU A 254 19.93 -28.98 -19.84
C LEU A 254 21.10 -28.50 -18.98
N LEU A 255 21.32 -29.19 -17.87
CA LEU A 255 22.22 -28.77 -16.80
C LEU A 255 23.52 -29.57 -16.88
N ILE A 256 24.62 -28.86 -17.13
CA ILE A 256 25.97 -29.42 -17.03
C ILE A 256 26.39 -29.33 -15.57
N ASP A 257 26.21 -30.43 -14.83
CA ASP A 257 26.30 -30.47 -13.37
C ASP A 257 27.17 -31.64 -12.88
N PRO A 258 28.52 -31.56 -13.04
CA PRO A 258 29.42 -32.63 -12.61
C PRO A 258 29.41 -32.83 -11.09
N GLN A 259 29.12 -31.78 -10.30
CA GLN A 259 29.04 -31.86 -8.83
C GLN A 259 27.66 -32.26 -8.29
N GLN A 260 26.65 -32.42 -9.15
CA GLN A 260 25.27 -32.81 -8.83
C GLN A 260 24.53 -31.83 -7.90
N GLN A 261 24.92 -30.55 -7.86
CA GLN A 261 24.24 -29.53 -7.05
C GLN A 261 22.88 -29.15 -7.67
N GLY A 262 22.85 -28.86 -8.97
CA GLY A 262 21.64 -28.49 -9.70
C GLY A 262 20.61 -29.63 -9.72
N LYS A 263 21.06 -30.87 -9.89
CA LYS A 263 20.20 -32.06 -9.79
C LYS A 263 19.48 -32.15 -8.44
N ASN A 264 20.22 -32.00 -7.33
CA ASN A 264 19.64 -32.10 -5.99
C ASN A 264 18.69 -30.93 -5.73
N TRP A 265 19.03 -29.73 -6.20
CA TRP A 265 18.15 -28.57 -6.11
C TRP A 265 16.82 -28.79 -6.84
N ILE A 266 16.82 -29.31 -8.07
CA ILE A 266 15.58 -29.56 -8.84
C ILE A 266 14.69 -30.60 -8.16
N LYS A 267 15.28 -31.63 -7.56
CA LYS A 267 14.52 -32.63 -6.78
C LYS A 267 13.79 -32.00 -5.60
N ASN A 268 14.43 -31.04 -4.92
CA ASN A 268 13.82 -30.32 -3.80
C ASN A 268 12.84 -29.25 -4.28
N LEU A 269 13.09 -28.63 -5.43
CA LEU A 269 12.21 -27.62 -6.05
C LEU A 269 10.85 -28.21 -6.42
N GLU A 270 10.84 -29.39 -7.05
CA GLU A 270 9.65 -30.06 -7.57
C GLU A 270 9.14 -31.18 -6.64
N GLN A 271 9.55 -31.17 -5.36
CA GLN A 271 9.21 -32.21 -4.40
C GLN A 271 7.69 -32.30 -4.17
N ASP A 272 7.01 -31.15 -4.11
CA ASP A 272 5.56 -31.07 -3.91
C ASP A 272 4.76 -31.36 -5.20
N SER A 273 5.42 -31.31 -6.36
CA SER A 273 4.81 -31.45 -7.69
C SER A 273 4.85 -32.89 -8.25
N ASN A 274 5.22 -33.89 -7.43
CA ASN A 274 5.41 -35.29 -7.84
C ASN A 274 6.38 -35.48 -9.01
N LEU A 275 7.62 -34.99 -8.86
CA LEU A 275 8.69 -35.15 -9.84
C LEU A 275 8.95 -36.63 -10.19
N LEU A 276 8.85 -36.97 -11.47
CA LEU A 276 9.28 -38.26 -12.02
C LEU A 276 10.76 -38.20 -12.40
N VAL A 277 11.53 -39.21 -12.02
CA VAL A 277 12.98 -39.28 -12.29
C VAL A 277 13.28 -40.49 -13.14
N THR A 278 13.96 -40.30 -14.27
CA THR A 278 14.30 -41.37 -15.22
C THR A 278 15.72 -41.25 -15.75
N PHE A 279 16.20 -42.30 -16.42
CA PHE A 279 17.49 -42.33 -17.11
C PHE A 279 17.25 -42.58 -18.61
N PRO A 280 18.12 -42.09 -19.52
CA PRO A 280 18.00 -42.34 -20.95
C PRO A 280 17.98 -43.83 -21.32
N ASN A 281 18.74 -44.65 -20.58
CA ASN A 281 18.84 -46.09 -20.80
C ASN A 281 17.79 -46.91 -20.03
N ASP A 282 16.80 -46.26 -19.41
CA ASP A 282 15.73 -46.97 -18.71
C ASP A 282 14.79 -47.65 -19.73
N LYS A 283 14.50 -48.94 -19.50
CA LYS A 283 13.54 -49.71 -20.32
C LYS A 283 12.16 -49.06 -20.34
N TYR A 284 11.77 -48.38 -19.26
CA TYR A 284 10.48 -47.72 -19.10
C TYR A 284 10.52 -46.21 -19.40
N PHE A 285 11.62 -45.70 -19.97
CA PHE A 285 11.79 -44.26 -20.25
C PHE A 285 10.58 -43.66 -20.99
N ARG A 286 10.10 -44.33 -22.04
CA ARG A 286 8.92 -43.88 -22.80
C ARG A 286 7.66 -43.86 -21.95
N ASN A 287 7.41 -44.88 -21.13
CA ASN A 287 6.25 -44.94 -20.24
C ASN A 287 6.25 -43.77 -19.26
N TYR A 288 7.38 -43.49 -18.61
CA TYR A 288 7.49 -42.36 -17.70
C TYR A 288 7.29 -41.01 -18.39
N LEU A 289 7.77 -40.86 -19.63
CA LEU A 289 7.55 -39.67 -20.43
C LEU A 289 6.06 -39.49 -20.78
N GLU A 290 5.39 -40.57 -21.18
CA GLU A 290 3.95 -40.57 -21.46
C GLU A 290 3.13 -40.25 -20.19
N ASP A 291 3.48 -40.84 -19.05
CA ASP A 291 2.83 -40.62 -17.77
C ASP A 291 3.04 -39.17 -17.30
N ALA A 292 4.25 -38.63 -17.42
CA ALA A 292 4.53 -37.23 -17.07
C ALA A 292 3.69 -36.25 -17.89
N LEU A 293 3.55 -36.48 -19.19
CA LEU A 293 2.72 -35.64 -20.08
C LEU A 293 1.23 -35.76 -19.74
N SER A 294 0.76 -37.00 -19.50
CA SER A 294 -0.65 -37.31 -19.26
C SER A 294 -1.12 -36.91 -17.86
N LEU A 295 -0.21 -36.84 -16.88
CA LEU A 295 -0.51 -36.41 -15.51
C LEU A 295 -0.16 -34.93 -15.28
N GLY A 296 0.60 -34.31 -16.18
CA GLY A 296 1.11 -32.94 -16.01
C GLY A 296 2.20 -32.83 -14.94
N CYS A 297 2.90 -33.92 -14.63
CA CYS A 297 3.98 -33.95 -13.64
C CYS A 297 5.32 -33.53 -14.26
N PRO A 298 6.21 -32.87 -13.51
CA PRO A 298 7.57 -32.61 -13.96
C PRO A 298 8.37 -33.92 -14.15
N LEU A 299 9.26 -33.93 -15.14
CA LEU A 299 10.15 -35.05 -15.46
C LEU A 299 11.62 -34.61 -15.43
N LEU A 300 12.46 -35.33 -14.68
CA LEU A 300 13.91 -35.16 -14.63
C LEU A 300 14.59 -36.35 -15.30
N ILE A 301 15.35 -36.09 -16.36
CA ILE A 301 16.20 -37.07 -17.03
C ILE A 301 17.63 -36.93 -16.50
N GLU A 302 18.12 -37.98 -15.85
CA GLU A 302 19.44 -38.01 -15.24
C GLU A 302 20.52 -38.60 -16.15
N ASP A 303 21.74 -38.09 -16.02
CA ASP A 303 22.95 -38.65 -16.62
C ASP A 303 22.89 -38.79 -18.14
N VAL A 304 22.38 -37.76 -18.81
CA VAL A 304 22.39 -37.69 -20.28
C VAL A 304 23.81 -37.56 -20.80
N GLY A 305 24.13 -38.32 -21.84
CA GLY A 305 25.40 -38.23 -22.56
C GLY A 305 25.45 -37.03 -23.51
N GLU A 306 26.14 -37.19 -24.63
CA GLU A 306 26.24 -36.18 -25.69
C GLU A 306 25.07 -36.24 -26.69
N GLU A 307 24.31 -37.34 -26.68
CA GLU A 307 23.16 -37.57 -27.55
C GLU A 307 21.85 -37.61 -26.73
N LEU A 308 20.78 -37.05 -27.31
CA LEU A 308 19.43 -37.08 -26.78
C LEU A 308 18.59 -38.11 -27.55
N ASP A 309 17.66 -38.78 -26.87
CA ASP A 309 16.73 -39.71 -27.53
C ASP A 309 15.81 -38.92 -28.50
N PRO A 310 15.74 -39.29 -29.80
CA PRO A 310 14.89 -38.59 -30.79
C PRO A 310 13.40 -38.54 -30.43
N THR A 311 12.92 -39.42 -29.54
CA THR A 311 11.53 -39.36 -29.05
C THR A 311 11.20 -38.06 -28.31
N LEU A 312 12.21 -37.33 -27.84
CA LEU A 312 12.05 -36.04 -27.19
C LEU A 312 11.89 -34.88 -28.19
N ASP A 313 12.23 -35.05 -29.47
CA ASP A 313 12.30 -33.94 -30.43
C ASP A 313 11.00 -33.14 -30.53
N ASN A 314 9.85 -33.83 -30.67
CA ASN A 314 8.54 -33.17 -30.75
C ASN A 314 8.18 -32.38 -29.48
N ILE A 315 8.69 -32.81 -28.32
CA ILE A 315 8.46 -32.16 -27.03
C ILE A 315 9.40 -30.95 -26.89
N LEU A 316 10.69 -31.12 -27.24
CA LEU A 316 11.70 -30.06 -27.18
C LEU A 316 11.37 -28.92 -28.15
N ASP A 317 10.93 -29.24 -29.36
CA ASP A 317 10.47 -28.28 -30.37
C ASP A 317 9.06 -27.74 -30.08
N LYS A 318 8.39 -28.23 -29.02
CA LYS A 318 7.04 -27.85 -28.60
C LYS A 318 6.00 -27.94 -29.72
N ILE A 319 6.07 -29.01 -30.51
CA ILE A 319 5.13 -29.30 -31.60
C ILE A 319 3.86 -29.89 -30.98
N PHE A 320 3.06 -29.02 -30.34
CA PHE A 320 1.80 -29.39 -29.71
C PHE A 320 0.63 -29.22 -30.70
N LEU A 321 0.00 -30.33 -31.07
CA LEU A 321 -1.18 -30.36 -31.93
C LEU A 321 -2.42 -30.10 -31.09
N LYS A 322 -3.21 -29.09 -31.47
CA LYS A 322 -4.48 -28.80 -30.80
C LYS A 322 -5.55 -29.79 -31.28
N SER A 323 -6.03 -30.65 -30.38
CA SER A 323 -7.08 -31.63 -30.67
C SER A 323 -8.28 -31.36 -29.73
N GLY A 324 -9.26 -30.59 -30.21
CA GLY A 324 -10.39 -30.16 -29.39
C GLY A 324 -9.98 -29.06 -28.38
N SER A 325 -10.25 -29.29 -27.09
CA SER A 325 -9.84 -28.40 -25.99
C SER A 325 -8.44 -28.71 -25.43
N GLY A 326 -7.90 -29.90 -25.70
CA GLY A 326 -6.59 -30.36 -25.20
C GLY A 326 -5.45 -30.18 -26.21
N LEU A 327 -4.22 -30.17 -25.69
CA LEU A 327 -2.99 -30.24 -26.48
C LEU A 327 -2.55 -31.70 -26.55
N LYS A 328 -2.08 -32.15 -27.72
CA LYS A 328 -1.50 -33.49 -27.91
C LYS A 328 -0.11 -33.38 -28.51
N VAL A 329 0.76 -34.31 -28.15
CA VAL A 329 2.11 -34.45 -28.71
C VAL A 329 2.34 -35.89 -29.12
N LYS A 330 3.07 -36.09 -30.22
CA LYS A 330 3.45 -37.43 -30.67
C LYS A 330 4.78 -37.82 -30.01
N VAL A 331 4.77 -38.88 -29.21
CA VAL A 331 5.95 -39.45 -28.56
C VAL A 331 6.26 -40.79 -29.23
N GLY A 332 7.31 -40.82 -30.07
CA GLY A 332 7.58 -41.97 -30.94
C GLY A 332 6.41 -42.23 -31.89
N ASP A 333 5.74 -43.37 -31.74
CA ASP A 333 4.58 -43.76 -32.56
C ASP A 333 3.22 -43.45 -31.92
N LYS A 334 3.20 -43.03 -30.64
CA LYS A 334 1.97 -42.84 -29.86
C LYS A 334 1.63 -41.35 -29.71
N GLU A 335 0.34 -41.02 -29.75
CA GLU A 335 -0.15 -39.67 -29.42
C GLU A 335 -0.52 -39.61 -27.93
N CYS A 336 0.04 -38.63 -27.22
CA CYS A 336 -0.19 -38.39 -25.80
C CYS A 336 -0.86 -37.04 -25.60
N GLU A 337 -1.77 -36.95 -24.64
CA GLU A 337 -2.36 -35.69 -24.21
C GLU A 337 -1.38 -34.96 -23.29
N VAL A 338 -1.23 -33.66 -23.47
CA VAL A 338 -0.33 -32.80 -22.70
C VAL A 338 -1.17 -31.98 -21.74
N ILE A 339 -1.09 -32.31 -20.46
CA ILE A 339 -1.73 -31.53 -19.41
C ILE A 339 -0.86 -30.32 -19.04
N PRO A 340 -1.44 -29.11 -18.87
CA PRO A 340 -0.71 -27.96 -18.35
C PRO A 340 -0.10 -28.27 -16.98
N GLY A 341 1.21 -28.06 -16.83
CA GLY A 341 1.97 -28.41 -15.63
C GLY A 341 3.24 -29.22 -15.93
N PHE A 342 3.25 -29.94 -17.08
CA PHE A 342 4.43 -30.69 -17.51
C PHE A 342 5.65 -29.79 -17.73
N ARG A 343 6.76 -30.17 -17.09
CA ARG A 343 8.06 -29.52 -17.25
C ARG A 343 9.18 -30.55 -17.34
N LEU A 344 10.08 -30.37 -18.31
CA LEU A 344 11.21 -31.26 -18.53
C LEU A 344 12.51 -30.63 -18.00
N TYR A 345 13.27 -31.40 -17.25
CA TYR A 345 14.61 -31.07 -16.77
C TYR A 345 15.59 -32.14 -17.25
N ILE A 346 16.76 -31.73 -17.75
CA ILE A 346 17.79 -32.64 -18.24
C ILE A 346 19.09 -32.36 -17.49
N THR A 347 19.79 -33.39 -17.04
CA THR A 347 21.09 -33.23 -16.33
C THR A 347 22.17 -34.13 -16.94
N THR A 348 23.42 -33.66 -16.93
CA THR A 348 24.60 -34.45 -17.30
C THR A 348 25.69 -34.31 -16.24
N LYS A 349 26.43 -35.40 -16.00
CA LYS A 349 27.62 -35.44 -15.15
C LYS A 349 28.92 -35.09 -15.89
N LEU A 350 28.87 -35.02 -17.22
CA LEU A 350 30.05 -34.72 -18.03
C LEU A 350 30.43 -33.26 -17.78
N SER A 351 31.68 -33.00 -17.38
CA SER A 351 32.13 -31.63 -17.10
C SER A 351 32.27 -30.77 -18.37
N ASN A 352 32.57 -31.40 -19.51
CA ASN A 352 32.72 -30.70 -20.79
C ASN A 352 32.18 -31.56 -21.96
N PRO A 353 30.85 -31.70 -22.08
CA PRO A 353 30.22 -32.47 -23.16
C PRO A 353 30.25 -31.70 -24.49
N ASN A 354 30.48 -32.41 -25.60
CA ASN A 354 30.44 -31.83 -26.93
C ASN A 354 29.04 -31.97 -27.56
N TYR A 355 28.16 -31.00 -27.29
CA TYR A 355 26.83 -30.97 -27.88
C TYR A 355 26.82 -30.42 -29.31
N THR A 356 25.98 -30.99 -30.17
CA THR A 356 25.79 -30.52 -31.55
C THR A 356 25.02 -29.18 -31.57
N PRO A 357 25.17 -28.36 -32.63
CA PRO A 357 24.40 -27.12 -32.77
C PRO A 357 22.88 -27.31 -32.73
N GLU A 358 22.40 -28.48 -33.12
CA GLU A 358 20.99 -28.85 -33.04
C GLU A 358 20.50 -28.92 -31.59
N ILE A 359 21.29 -29.50 -30.69
CA ILE A 359 20.97 -29.56 -29.26
C ILE A 359 20.94 -28.13 -28.67
N PHE A 360 21.91 -27.27 -29.01
CA PHE A 360 21.92 -25.86 -28.58
C PHE A 360 20.71 -25.06 -29.09
N ALA A 361 20.10 -25.47 -30.20
CA ALA A 361 18.87 -24.86 -30.71
C ALA A 361 17.65 -25.31 -29.91
N LYS A 362 17.53 -26.62 -29.65
CA LYS A 362 16.37 -27.27 -29.01
C LYS A 362 16.28 -27.01 -27.50
N VAL A 363 17.39 -27.14 -26.77
CA VAL A 363 17.44 -27.01 -25.30
C VAL A 363 18.21 -25.76 -24.87
N ASN A 364 17.94 -25.30 -23.65
CA ASN A 364 18.72 -24.25 -23.02
C ASN A 364 19.84 -24.87 -22.18
N ILE A 365 21.07 -24.85 -22.68
CA ILE A 365 22.21 -25.43 -21.95
C ILE A 365 22.65 -24.44 -20.86
N ILE A 366 22.76 -24.94 -19.63
CA ILE A 366 23.15 -24.16 -18.46
C ILE A 366 24.35 -24.83 -17.81
N ASN A 367 25.42 -24.06 -17.64
CA ASN A 367 26.62 -24.52 -16.96
C ASN A 367 26.46 -24.36 -15.44
N PHE A 368 26.24 -25.49 -14.76
CA PHE A 368 26.15 -25.61 -13.30
C PHE A 368 27.48 -26.06 -12.67
N THR A 369 28.57 -26.05 -13.43
CA THR A 369 29.90 -26.35 -12.89
C THR A 369 30.25 -25.32 -11.82
N VAL A 370 30.61 -25.82 -10.65
CA VAL A 370 31.04 -24.99 -9.52
C VAL A 370 32.33 -24.25 -9.88
N THR A 371 32.35 -22.94 -9.69
CA THR A 371 33.53 -22.08 -9.93
C THR A 371 34.33 -21.85 -8.64
N ALA A 372 35.59 -21.40 -8.77
CA ALA A 372 36.44 -21.07 -7.63
C ALA A 372 35.80 -20.02 -6.71
N GLU A 373 35.31 -18.93 -7.30
CA GLU A 373 34.63 -17.85 -6.58
C GLU A 373 33.29 -18.33 -6.00
N GLY A 374 32.49 -19.08 -6.77
CA GLY A 374 31.20 -19.60 -6.29
C GLY A 374 31.34 -20.55 -5.10
N LEU A 375 32.34 -21.45 -5.13
CA LEU A 375 32.63 -22.30 -3.99
C LEU A 375 33.18 -21.51 -2.80
N GLU A 376 34.02 -20.51 -3.06
CA GLU A 376 34.51 -19.62 -2.00
C GLU A 376 33.35 -18.94 -1.26
N ASP A 377 32.39 -18.36 -1.97
CA ASP A 377 31.23 -17.73 -1.32
C ASP A 377 30.36 -18.74 -0.55
N GLN A 378 30.22 -19.97 -1.07
CA GLN A 378 29.54 -21.08 -0.36
C GLN A 378 30.28 -21.47 0.93
N LEU A 379 31.60 -21.61 0.86
CA LEU A 379 32.44 -21.95 2.02
C LEU A 379 32.44 -20.82 3.05
N LEU A 380 32.45 -19.56 2.61
CA LEU A 380 32.35 -18.40 3.48
C LEU A 380 31.05 -18.43 4.28
N GLY A 381 29.91 -18.70 3.63
CA GLY A 381 28.63 -18.88 4.31
C GLY A 381 28.70 -19.99 5.39
N ARG A 382 29.35 -21.12 5.09
CA ARG A 382 29.52 -22.23 6.05
C ARG A 382 30.41 -21.89 7.24
N VAL A 383 31.53 -21.19 7.02
CA VAL A 383 32.42 -20.74 8.11
C VAL A 383 31.67 -19.79 9.04
N ILE A 384 30.90 -18.88 8.47
CA ILE A 384 30.19 -17.86 9.24
C ILE A 384 29.04 -18.47 10.03
N LEU A 385 28.29 -19.41 9.44
CA LEU A 385 27.26 -20.18 10.15
C LEU A 385 27.80 -20.95 11.36
N THR A 386 29.08 -21.34 11.35
CA THR A 386 29.70 -22.11 12.45
C THR A 386 30.41 -21.22 13.47
N GLU A 387 31.18 -20.21 13.04
CA GLU A 387 31.95 -19.34 13.94
C GLU A 387 31.15 -18.15 14.48
N LYS A 388 30.19 -17.64 13.69
CA LYS A 388 29.44 -16.41 13.97
C LYS A 388 27.93 -16.63 13.79
N TYR A 389 27.44 -17.76 14.32
CA TYR A 389 26.03 -18.14 14.22
C TYR A 389 25.06 -17.05 14.70
N GLU A 390 25.36 -16.38 15.83
CA GLU A 390 24.54 -15.28 16.35
C GLU A 390 24.40 -14.12 15.36
N MET A 391 25.49 -13.79 14.65
CA MET A 391 25.51 -12.73 13.63
C MET A 391 24.65 -13.11 12.41
N GLU A 392 24.67 -14.37 11.97
CA GLU A 392 23.79 -14.82 10.87
C GLU A 392 22.32 -14.86 11.27
N LEU A 393 22.03 -15.23 12.52
CA LEU A 393 20.67 -15.13 13.05
C LEU A 393 20.17 -13.68 13.08
N GLU A 394 21.00 -12.75 13.53
CA GLU A 394 20.69 -11.32 13.48
C GLU A 394 20.50 -10.85 12.04
N ARG A 395 21.34 -11.29 11.10
CA ARG A 395 21.24 -10.92 9.68
C ARG A 395 19.94 -11.40 9.06
N ASN A 396 19.55 -12.64 9.33
CA ASN A 396 18.30 -13.21 8.84
C ASN A 396 17.09 -12.46 9.41
N LYS A 397 17.10 -12.14 10.71
CA LYS A 397 16.06 -11.29 11.32
C LYS A 397 16.00 -9.90 10.68
N LEU A 398 17.15 -9.27 10.44
CA LEU A 398 17.20 -7.97 9.77
C LEU A 398 16.63 -8.04 8.34
N LEU A 399 16.89 -9.11 7.59
CA LEU A 399 16.32 -9.30 6.25
C LEU A 399 14.80 -9.55 6.28
N GLU A 400 14.32 -10.33 7.24
CA GLU A 400 12.89 -10.52 7.50
C GLU A 400 12.23 -9.19 7.84
N ASP A 401 12.82 -8.41 8.75
CA ASP A 401 12.34 -7.08 9.14
C ASP A 401 12.33 -6.11 7.95
N ILE A 402 13.36 -6.10 7.10
CA ILE A 402 13.37 -5.29 5.87
C ILE A 402 12.20 -5.67 4.96
N THR A 403 11.97 -6.98 4.77
CA THR A 403 10.93 -7.48 3.87
C THR A 403 9.53 -7.14 4.40
N LEU A 404 9.30 -7.36 5.70
CA LEU A 404 8.06 -6.99 6.39
C LEU A 404 7.82 -5.49 6.35
N ASN A 405 8.85 -4.67 6.59
CA ASN A 405 8.75 -3.22 6.55
C ASN A 405 8.46 -2.69 5.14
N LYS A 406 9.07 -3.27 4.10
CA LYS A 406 8.75 -2.93 2.70
C LYS A 406 7.30 -3.29 2.36
N SER A 407 6.86 -4.51 2.69
CA SER A 407 5.47 -4.93 2.47
C SER A 407 4.48 -4.04 3.23
N ARG A 408 4.80 -3.67 4.48
CA ARG A 408 3.97 -2.77 5.29
C ARG A 408 3.87 -1.38 4.67
N MET A 409 4.96 -0.87 4.08
CA MET A 409 4.94 0.41 3.36
C MET A 409 3.98 0.36 2.16
N GLU A 410 4.04 -0.71 1.36
CA GLU A 410 3.16 -0.91 0.21
C GLU A 410 1.69 -1.07 0.62
N GLU A 411 1.44 -1.80 1.71
CA GLU A 411 0.10 -1.98 2.27
C GLU A 411 -0.49 -0.66 2.79
N LEU A 412 0.31 0.14 3.50
CA LEU A 412 -0.07 1.47 3.98
C LEU A 412 -0.44 2.40 2.81
N GLU A 413 0.32 2.35 1.72
CA GLU A 413 0.03 3.09 0.50
C GLU A 413 -1.25 2.61 -0.19
N ALA A 414 -1.43 1.29 -0.33
CA ALA A 414 -2.63 0.71 -0.92
C ALA A 414 -3.88 1.05 -0.10
N ASN A 415 -3.79 1.00 1.23
CA ASN A 415 -4.87 1.38 2.14
C ASN A 415 -5.24 2.85 2.03
N LEU A 416 -4.24 3.75 1.92
CA LEU A 416 -4.48 5.18 1.70
C LEU A 416 -5.19 5.40 0.36
N LEU A 417 -4.72 4.77 -0.72
CA LEU A 417 -5.32 4.87 -2.04
C LEU A 417 -6.75 4.34 -2.05
N TYR A 418 -6.99 3.18 -1.43
CA TYR A 418 -8.32 2.59 -1.30
C TYR A 418 -9.28 3.58 -0.63
N LYS A 419 -8.93 4.13 0.55
CA LYS A 419 -9.78 5.09 1.25
C LYS A 419 -10.07 6.34 0.42
N LEU A 420 -9.10 6.87 -0.32
CA LEU A 420 -9.31 8.02 -1.21
C LEU A 420 -10.28 7.71 -2.37
N THR A 421 -10.33 6.46 -2.82
CA THR A 421 -11.21 6.03 -3.93
C THR A 421 -12.61 5.59 -3.50
N THR A 422 -12.77 5.05 -2.28
CA THR A 422 -14.05 4.50 -1.79
C THR A 422 -15.04 5.59 -1.37
N ILE A 423 -14.57 6.78 -1.04
CA ILE A 423 -15.41 7.83 -0.47
C ILE A 423 -16.20 8.53 -1.57
N GLU A 424 -17.46 8.12 -1.72
CA GLU A 424 -18.45 8.79 -2.56
C GLU A 424 -18.98 10.03 -1.83
N GLY A 425 -18.29 11.16 -1.98
CA GLY A 425 -18.72 12.42 -1.37
C GLY A 425 -17.60 13.43 -1.15
N SER A 426 -17.83 14.38 -0.23
CA SER A 426 -16.85 15.39 0.17
C SER A 426 -15.86 14.79 1.17
N LEU A 427 -14.60 14.63 0.75
CA LEU A 427 -13.49 14.14 1.57
C LEU A 427 -13.26 14.97 2.85
N VAL A 428 -13.68 16.23 2.83
CA VAL A 428 -13.51 17.19 3.94
C VAL A 428 -14.49 16.89 5.09
N ASP A 429 -15.58 16.18 4.81
CA ASP A 429 -16.63 15.87 5.78
C ASP A 429 -16.38 14.53 6.51
N ASP A 430 -15.35 13.77 6.12
CA ASP A 430 -14.99 12.49 6.74
C ASP A 430 -13.71 12.62 7.59
N ASP A 431 -13.90 12.78 8.90
CA ASP A 431 -12.82 12.92 9.87
C ASP A 431 -11.91 11.66 9.94
N SER A 432 -12.39 10.49 9.50
CA SER A 432 -11.63 9.24 9.55
C SER A 432 -10.43 9.21 8.60
N ILE A 433 -10.49 9.97 7.49
CA ILE A 433 -9.39 10.07 6.53
C ILE A 433 -8.23 10.81 7.17
N ILE A 434 -8.49 11.91 7.89
CA ILE A 434 -7.46 12.77 8.48
C ILE A 434 -6.68 11.99 9.54
N GLU A 435 -7.38 11.24 10.38
CA GLU A 435 -6.76 10.37 11.38
C GLU A 435 -5.91 9.29 10.70
N THR A 436 -6.48 8.59 9.69
CA THR A 436 -5.74 7.53 8.97
C THR A 436 -4.50 8.09 8.29
N LEU A 437 -4.61 9.23 7.62
CA LEU A 437 -3.52 9.84 6.88
C LEU A 437 -2.38 10.24 7.81
N THR A 438 -2.70 10.77 8.99
CA THR A 438 -1.69 11.11 10.01
C THR A 438 -0.96 9.85 10.47
N ILE A 439 -1.70 8.78 10.79
CA ILE A 439 -1.12 7.47 11.19
C ILE A 439 -0.27 6.88 10.07
N THR A 440 -0.74 6.89 8.82
CA THR A 440 0.00 6.41 7.65
C THR A 440 1.30 7.18 7.45
N LYS A 441 1.28 8.50 7.61
CA LYS A 441 2.47 9.36 7.46
C LYS A 441 3.51 9.10 8.54
N GLU A 442 3.09 9.01 9.80
CA GLU A 442 4.00 8.74 10.92
C GLU A 442 4.63 7.35 10.80
N THR A 443 3.81 6.33 10.50
CA THR A 443 4.30 4.96 10.31
C THR A 443 5.22 4.82 9.09
N ALA A 444 4.94 5.52 7.99
CA ALA A 444 5.84 5.55 6.84
C ALA A 444 7.19 6.21 7.15
N ALA A 445 7.19 7.30 7.93
CA ALA A 445 8.43 7.96 8.35
C ALA A 445 9.27 7.04 9.26
N GLU A 446 8.63 6.36 10.23
CA GLU A 446 9.29 5.39 11.11
C GLU A 446 9.90 4.22 10.33
N VAL A 447 9.15 3.68 9.37
CA VAL A 447 9.64 2.58 8.52
C VAL A 447 10.83 3.03 7.65
N ALA A 448 10.77 4.25 7.09
CA ALA A 448 11.87 4.79 6.28
C ALA A 448 13.16 4.98 7.10
N GLU A 449 13.04 5.48 8.34
CA GLU A 449 14.19 5.61 9.25
C GLU A 449 14.78 4.24 9.61
N LYS A 450 13.93 3.26 9.96
CA LYS A 450 14.36 1.89 10.24
C LYS A 450 15.10 1.26 9.05
N LEU A 451 14.57 1.42 7.83
CA LEU A 451 15.23 0.90 6.63
C LEU A 451 16.61 1.54 6.40
N SER A 452 16.77 2.82 6.71
CA SER A 452 18.08 3.50 6.63
C SER A 452 19.08 2.94 7.63
N VAL A 453 18.66 2.75 8.89
CA VAL A 453 19.53 2.17 9.94
C VAL A 453 19.90 0.73 9.58
N THR A 454 18.96 -0.06 9.08
CA THR A 454 19.23 -1.45 8.69
C THR A 454 20.19 -1.56 7.51
N ALA A 455 20.18 -0.60 6.57
CA ALA A 455 21.15 -0.59 5.48
C ALA A 455 22.60 -0.39 5.99
N GLU A 456 22.80 0.46 7.00
CA GLU A 456 24.11 0.64 7.62
C GLU A 456 24.57 -0.59 8.42
N THR A 457 23.65 -1.26 9.12
CA THR A 457 23.97 -2.50 9.83
C THR A 457 24.32 -3.63 8.87
N GLU A 458 23.64 -3.74 7.72
CA GLU A 458 23.95 -4.71 6.67
C GLU A 458 25.39 -4.55 6.16
N ILE A 459 25.84 -3.31 5.93
CA ILE A 459 27.22 -3.03 5.51
C ILE A 459 28.22 -3.52 6.56
N LYS A 460 28.01 -3.17 7.84
CA LYS A 460 28.91 -3.59 8.94
C LYS A 460 28.95 -5.11 9.10
N MET A 461 27.82 -5.78 8.91
CA MET A 461 27.74 -7.25 8.96
C MET A 461 28.50 -7.89 7.80
N ASN A 462 28.38 -7.33 6.60
CA ASN A 462 29.14 -7.79 5.44
C ASN A 462 30.65 -7.61 5.66
N GLU A 463 31.10 -6.48 6.19
CA GLU A 463 32.51 -6.27 6.53
C GLU A 463 33.05 -7.31 7.52
N ALA A 464 32.28 -7.65 8.56
CA ALA A 464 32.65 -8.68 9.51
C ALA A 464 32.68 -10.10 8.88
N ARG A 465 31.83 -10.35 7.89
CA ARG A 465 31.81 -11.61 7.12
C ARG A 465 33.09 -11.74 6.29
N GLU A 466 33.48 -10.67 5.62
CA GLU A 466 34.67 -10.61 4.75
C GLU A 466 35.98 -10.91 5.49
N GLU A 467 36.04 -10.67 6.81
CA GLU A 467 37.22 -11.03 7.63
C GLU A 467 37.56 -12.53 7.54
N TYR A 468 36.56 -13.41 7.39
CA TYR A 468 36.74 -14.85 7.30
C TYR A 468 36.95 -15.37 5.86
N ARG A 469 36.88 -14.49 4.84
CA ARG A 469 37.11 -14.86 3.43
C ARG A 469 38.38 -15.68 3.21
N PRO A 470 39.55 -15.39 3.84
CA PRO A 470 40.76 -16.19 3.63
C PRO A 470 40.61 -17.68 3.92
N VAL A 471 39.73 -18.07 4.86
CA VAL A 471 39.43 -19.49 5.15
C VAL A 471 38.71 -20.13 3.96
N ALA A 472 37.76 -19.40 3.38
CA ALA A 472 36.97 -19.85 2.25
C ALA A 472 37.81 -19.92 0.97
N THR A 473 38.63 -18.90 0.70
CA THR A 473 39.59 -18.88 -0.43
C THR A 473 40.53 -20.08 -0.34
N ARG A 474 41.07 -20.35 0.86
CA ARG A 474 41.89 -21.54 1.11
C ARG A 474 41.15 -22.84 0.81
N GLY A 475 39.93 -22.99 1.31
CA GLY A 475 39.10 -24.17 1.06
C GLY A 475 38.78 -24.37 -0.42
N SER A 476 38.52 -23.29 -1.16
CA SER A 476 38.29 -23.34 -2.61
C SER A 476 39.52 -23.87 -3.35
N ILE A 477 40.70 -23.30 -3.08
CA ILE A 477 41.98 -23.76 -3.67
C ILE A 477 42.22 -25.25 -3.40
N LEU A 478 41.98 -25.70 -2.16
CA LEU A 478 42.17 -27.09 -1.76
C LEU A 478 41.22 -28.04 -2.51
N TYR A 479 39.94 -27.67 -2.63
CA TYR A 479 38.97 -28.49 -3.37
C TYR A 479 39.32 -28.58 -4.84
N PHE A 480 39.60 -27.45 -5.49
CA PHE A 480 39.94 -27.44 -6.91
C PHE A 480 41.21 -28.23 -7.19
N LEU A 481 42.24 -28.13 -6.32
CA LEU A 481 43.42 -28.98 -6.42
C LEU A 481 43.08 -30.48 -6.37
N ILE A 482 42.20 -30.91 -5.45
CA ILE A 482 41.76 -32.31 -5.38
C ILE A 482 41.04 -32.72 -6.68
N THR A 483 40.18 -31.85 -7.22
CA THR A 483 39.48 -32.15 -8.48
C THR A 483 40.43 -32.19 -9.68
N GLU A 484 41.46 -31.34 -9.71
CA GLU A 484 42.49 -31.31 -10.75
C GLU A 484 43.32 -32.61 -10.76
N MET A 485 43.49 -33.28 -9.60
CA MET A 485 44.19 -34.58 -9.54
C MET A 485 43.49 -35.68 -10.35
N SER A 486 42.19 -35.54 -10.64
CA SER A 486 41.49 -36.47 -11.54
C SER A 486 42.04 -36.47 -12.96
N MET A 487 42.72 -35.39 -13.39
CA MET A 487 43.42 -35.31 -14.68
C MET A 487 44.71 -36.15 -14.68
N VAL A 488 45.30 -36.41 -13.51
CA VAL A 488 46.48 -37.27 -13.36
C VAL A 488 46.06 -38.73 -13.41
N ASN A 489 45.00 -39.08 -12.67
CA ASN A 489 44.44 -40.43 -12.68
C ASN A 489 42.92 -40.36 -12.47
N CYS A 490 42.16 -41.07 -13.30
CA CYS A 490 40.71 -41.12 -13.23
C CYS A 490 40.16 -41.63 -11.88
N MET A 491 40.96 -42.37 -11.10
CA MET A 491 40.59 -42.83 -9.76
C MET A 491 40.57 -41.72 -8.71
N TYR A 492 41.22 -40.58 -8.95
CA TYR A 492 41.33 -39.48 -7.98
C TYR A 492 40.13 -38.54 -8.02
N GLN A 493 38.92 -39.12 -8.01
CA GLN A 493 37.68 -38.37 -7.95
C GLN A 493 37.19 -38.27 -6.51
N THR A 494 37.00 -37.04 -6.04
CA THR A 494 36.39 -36.78 -4.73
C THR A 494 35.17 -35.90 -4.92
N SER A 495 34.04 -36.29 -4.33
CA SER A 495 32.81 -35.50 -4.41
C SER A 495 32.91 -34.23 -3.55
N LEU A 496 32.22 -33.17 -3.98
CA LEU A 496 32.16 -31.93 -3.20
C LEU A 496 31.56 -32.17 -1.81
N VAL A 497 30.53 -33.02 -1.69
CA VAL A 497 29.90 -33.38 -0.41
C VAL A 497 30.92 -33.98 0.57
N GLN A 498 31.86 -34.80 0.07
CA GLN A 498 32.88 -35.40 0.91
C GLN A 498 33.91 -34.36 1.38
N PHE A 499 34.34 -33.45 0.49
CA PHE A 499 35.22 -32.34 0.87
C PHE A 499 34.58 -31.41 1.90
N LEU A 500 33.30 -31.05 1.72
CA LEU A 500 32.57 -30.20 2.64
C LEU A 500 32.52 -30.78 4.06
N LYS A 501 32.40 -32.11 4.21
CA LYS A 501 32.50 -32.77 5.53
C LYS A 501 33.87 -32.58 6.18
N ILE A 502 34.95 -32.65 5.40
CA ILE A 502 36.32 -32.43 5.89
C ILE A 502 36.50 -30.97 6.31
N PHE A 503 35.94 -30.05 5.53
CA PHE A 503 35.93 -28.63 5.84
C PHE A 503 35.22 -28.33 7.17
N ASP A 504 34.00 -28.85 7.34
CA ASP A 504 33.21 -28.68 8.58
C ASP A 504 33.92 -29.32 9.79
N LEU A 505 34.56 -30.49 9.61
CA LEU A 505 35.38 -31.13 10.64
C LEU A 505 36.61 -30.30 11.02
N SER A 506 37.22 -29.64 10.05
CA SER A 506 38.44 -28.84 10.24
C SER A 506 38.16 -27.58 11.06
N ILE A 507 37.03 -26.92 10.82
CA ILE A 507 36.58 -25.79 11.63
C ILE A 507 36.33 -26.25 13.07
N ASN A 508 35.62 -27.37 13.26
CA ASN A 508 35.27 -27.84 14.59
C ASN A 508 36.46 -28.33 15.43
N ARG A 509 37.48 -28.94 14.81
CA ARG A 509 38.62 -29.55 15.51
C ARG A 509 39.83 -28.63 15.67
N SER A 510 39.92 -27.56 14.90
CA SER A 510 41.01 -26.59 15.01
C SER A 510 40.99 -25.86 16.35
N GLU A 511 42.15 -25.37 16.78
CA GLU A 511 42.29 -24.66 18.06
C GLU A 511 41.48 -23.36 18.08
N LYS A 512 40.59 -23.23 19.06
CA LYS A 512 39.73 -22.05 19.25
C LYS A 512 40.52 -20.87 19.80
N SER A 513 40.22 -19.66 19.33
CA SER A 513 40.83 -18.42 19.83
C SER A 513 39.80 -17.29 19.84
N TYR A 514 39.90 -16.38 20.81
CA TYR A 514 39.04 -15.19 20.90
C TYR A 514 39.42 -14.10 19.90
N ILE A 515 40.66 -14.12 19.38
CA ILE A 515 41.14 -13.15 18.40
C ILE A 515 40.83 -13.71 17.00
N PRO A 516 39.98 -13.06 16.18
CA PRO A 516 39.58 -13.57 14.87
C PRO A 516 40.77 -13.90 13.95
N SER A 517 41.76 -13.02 13.86
CA SER A 517 42.93 -13.24 12.98
C SER A 517 43.75 -14.49 13.36
N LYS A 518 43.89 -14.78 14.67
CA LYS A 518 44.55 -16.01 15.15
C LYS A 518 43.68 -17.23 14.90
N ARG A 519 42.37 -17.12 15.13
CA ARG A 519 41.40 -18.19 14.84
C ARG A 519 41.41 -18.58 13.36
N ILE A 520 41.38 -17.60 12.46
CA ILE A 520 41.46 -17.78 11.00
C ILE A 520 42.73 -18.55 10.61
N SER A 521 43.89 -18.15 11.15
CA SER A 521 45.17 -18.83 10.90
C SER A 521 45.14 -20.29 11.37
N ASN A 522 44.65 -20.55 12.58
CA ASN A 522 44.52 -21.90 13.12
C ASN A 522 43.60 -22.80 12.27
N ILE A 523 42.49 -22.26 11.77
CA ILE A 523 41.56 -22.99 10.89
C ILE A 523 42.27 -23.32 9.56
N ILE A 524 42.94 -22.33 8.95
CA ILE A 524 43.66 -22.50 7.67
C ILE A 524 44.73 -23.58 7.79
N ASP A 525 45.54 -23.56 8.85
CA ASP A 525 46.63 -24.52 9.05
C ASP A 525 46.08 -25.94 9.25
N TYR A 526 45.07 -26.08 10.12
CA TYR A 526 44.44 -27.38 10.36
C TYR A 526 43.72 -27.93 9.11
N LEU A 527 42.98 -27.08 8.41
CA LEU A 527 42.28 -27.43 7.17
C LEU A 527 43.25 -27.91 6.10
N THR A 528 44.37 -27.20 5.93
CA THR A 528 45.42 -27.57 4.96
C THR A 528 46.00 -28.94 5.30
N TYR A 529 46.32 -29.18 6.58
CA TYR A 529 46.88 -30.45 7.04
C TYR A 529 45.90 -31.63 6.92
N GLU A 530 44.66 -31.47 7.40
CA GLU A 530 43.66 -32.54 7.38
C GLU A 530 43.26 -32.90 5.95
N THR A 531 43.15 -31.89 5.07
CA THR A 531 42.89 -32.11 3.63
C THR A 531 44.06 -32.85 2.97
N TRP A 532 45.29 -32.42 3.24
CA TRP A 532 46.48 -33.12 2.73
C TRP A 532 46.55 -34.57 3.20
N LYS A 533 46.32 -34.80 4.49
CA LYS A 533 46.29 -36.15 5.10
C LYS A 533 45.18 -37.01 4.52
N TYR A 534 44.01 -36.44 4.25
CA TYR A 534 42.90 -37.16 3.63
C TYR A 534 43.25 -37.56 2.18
N SER A 535 43.69 -36.62 1.35
CA SER A 535 43.99 -36.87 -0.06
C SER A 535 45.15 -37.84 -0.23
N THR A 536 46.25 -37.66 0.49
CA THR A 536 47.44 -38.54 0.38
C THR A 536 47.16 -40.00 0.74
N ARG A 537 46.12 -40.31 1.54
CA ARG A 537 45.71 -41.69 1.82
C ARG A 537 45.14 -42.41 0.60
N GLY A 538 44.52 -41.68 -0.33
CA GLY A 538 43.92 -42.21 -1.56
C GLY A 538 44.83 -42.18 -2.78
N LEU A 539 45.95 -41.45 -2.71
CA LEU A 539 46.90 -41.31 -3.82
C LEU A 539 47.93 -42.45 -3.84
N TYR A 540 48.37 -42.82 -5.04
CA TYR A 540 49.53 -43.70 -5.21
C TYR A 540 50.80 -43.01 -4.73
N GLU A 541 51.79 -43.78 -4.27
CA GLU A 541 53.03 -43.26 -3.70
C GLU A 541 53.74 -42.26 -4.64
N GLU A 542 53.77 -42.56 -5.93
CA GLU A 542 54.35 -41.72 -6.98
C GLU A 542 53.70 -40.34 -7.08
N HIS A 543 52.40 -40.24 -6.80
CA HIS A 543 51.61 -39.02 -6.95
C HIS A 543 51.48 -38.20 -5.66
N LYS A 544 51.88 -38.75 -4.49
CA LYS A 544 51.86 -38.02 -3.21
C LYS A 544 52.77 -36.81 -3.21
N PHE A 545 53.97 -36.97 -3.79
CA PHE A 545 54.93 -35.87 -3.91
C PHE A 545 54.39 -34.77 -4.82
N LEU A 546 53.86 -35.14 -5.99
CA LEU A 546 53.23 -34.22 -6.94
C LEU A 546 52.13 -33.38 -6.27
N PHE A 547 51.21 -34.04 -5.55
CA PHE A 547 50.12 -33.36 -4.85
C PHE A 547 50.64 -32.37 -3.80
N THR A 548 51.67 -32.74 -3.04
CA THR A 548 52.26 -31.89 -1.99
C THR A 548 52.92 -30.64 -2.58
N VAL A 549 53.64 -30.80 -3.71
CA VAL A 549 54.27 -29.66 -4.41
C VAL A 549 53.22 -28.75 -5.04
N LEU A 550 52.19 -29.31 -5.70
CA LEU A 550 51.12 -28.52 -6.30
C LEU A 550 50.31 -27.76 -5.23
N LEU A 551 50.07 -28.38 -4.07
CA LEU A 551 49.42 -27.74 -2.93
C LEU A 551 50.18 -26.48 -2.49
N ALA A 552 51.48 -26.63 -2.28
CA ALA A 552 52.39 -25.55 -1.93
C ALA A 552 52.37 -24.41 -2.96
N LEU A 553 52.54 -24.74 -4.24
CA LEU A 553 52.59 -23.75 -5.32
C LEU A 553 51.27 -23.00 -5.50
N LYS A 554 50.13 -23.69 -5.47
CA LYS A 554 48.80 -23.04 -5.58
C LYS A 554 48.54 -22.08 -4.43
N ILE A 555 48.97 -22.43 -3.22
CA ILE A 555 48.91 -21.57 -2.04
C ILE A 555 49.78 -20.32 -2.20
N ASP A 556 50.99 -20.46 -2.75
CA ASP A 556 51.92 -19.34 -2.93
C ASP A 556 51.55 -18.43 -4.10
N ILE A 557 50.87 -18.97 -5.13
CA ILE A 557 50.26 -18.18 -6.21
C ILE A 557 49.16 -17.29 -5.66
N ASP A 558 48.27 -17.82 -4.82
CA ASP A 558 47.20 -17.06 -4.16
C ASP A 558 47.76 -15.94 -3.27
N ARG A 559 48.85 -16.20 -2.55
CA ARG A 559 49.57 -15.18 -1.77
C ARG A 559 50.32 -14.15 -2.61
N GLY A 560 50.44 -14.37 -3.92
CA GLY A 560 51.22 -13.53 -4.84
C GLY A 560 52.73 -13.65 -4.67
N TRP A 561 53.23 -14.67 -3.96
CA TRP A 561 54.66 -14.93 -3.79
C TRP A 561 55.27 -15.55 -5.06
N VAL A 562 54.46 -16.28 -5.82
CA VAL A 562 54.84 -16.86 -7.12
C VAL A 562 53.90 -16.28 -8.17
N LYS A 563 54.46 -15.72 -9.24
CA LYS A 563 53.63 -15.27 -10.37
C LYS A 563 53.19 -16.47 -11.21
N TYR A 564 52.01 -16.37 -11.81
CA TYR A 564 51.51 -17.44 -12.70
C TYR A 564 52.49 -17.76 -13.84
N ASP A 565 53.14 -16.75 -14.42
CA ASP A 565 54.14 -16.92 -15.49
C ASP A 565 55.39 -17.69 -15.00
N GLU A 566 55.80 -17.48 -13.75
CA GLU A 566 56.94 -18.18 -13.14
C GLU A 566 56.59 -19.64 -12.88
N PHE A 567 55.36 -19.91 -12.40
CA PHE A 567 54.83 -21.26 -12.25
C PHE A 567 54.73 -21.99 -13.59
N GLU A 568 54.21 -21.32 -14.63
CA GLU A 568 54.11 -21.88 -15.97
C GLU A 568 55.49 -22.18 -16.57
N THR A 569 56.45 -21.28 -16.36
CA THR A 569 57.86 -21.47 -16.77
C THR A 569 58.52 -22.61 -16.01
N PHE A 570 58.25 -22.77 -14.70
CA PHE A 570 58.75 -23.88 -13.91
C PHE A 570 58.26 -25.22 -14.47
N ILE A 571 56.96 -25.36 -14.73
CA ILE A 571 56.38 -26.59 -15.27
C ILE A 571 56.86 -26.88 -16.70
N LYS A 572 56.83 -25.87 -17.60
CA LYS A 572 57.21 -26.05 -19.01
C LYS A 572 58.72 -26.18 -19.21
N GLY A 573 59.52 -25.46 -18.42
CA GLY A 573 60.98 -25.48 -18.50
C GLY A 573 61.59 -26.83 -18.12
N LEU A 574 60.93 -27.56 -17.20
CA LEU A 574 61.27 -28.94 -16.85
C LEU A 574 61.05 -29.90 -18.03
N SER A 575 59.98 -29.75 -18.83
CA SER A 575 59.72 -30.61 -19.99
C SER A 575 60.81 -30.57 -21.06
N CYS A 576 61.57 -29.47 -21.14
CA CYS A 576 62.67 -29.30 -22.10
C CYS A 576 64.00 -29.94 -21.65
N LEU A 577 64.13 -30.34 -20.38
CA LEU A 577 65.41 -30.74 -19.77
C LEU A 577 65.40 -32.14 -19.11
N ILE A 578 64.26 -32.84 -19.06
CA ILE A 578 64.18 -34.13 -18.34
C ILE A 578 64.83 -35.27 -19.15
N LYS A 579 66.08 -35.60 -18.80
CA LYS A 579 66.64 -36.96 -18.96
C LYS A 579 67.17 -37.60 -17.68
N ASP A 580 67.34 -36.89 -16.55
CA ASP A 580 67.83 -37.50 -15.30
C ASP A 580 67.16 -36.92 -14.03
N ASN A 581 66.63 -37.80 -13.18
CA ASN A 581 65.91 -37.48 -11.92
C ASN A 581 66.73 -36.63 -10.91
N ILE A 582 68.06 -36.56 -11.04
CA ILE A 582 68.95 -35.78 -10.16
C ILE A 582 68.90 -34.27 -10.48
N GLN A 583 68.54 -33.88 -11.71
CA GLN A 583 68.44 -32.46 -12.08
C GLN A 583 67.23 -31.77 -11.45
N ILE A 584 66.15 -32.49 -11.17
CA ILE A 584 64.93 -31.92 -10.59
C ILE A 584 65.19 -31.39 -9.16
N ILE A 585 65.95 -32.13 -8.35
CA ILE A 585 66.34 -31.73 -6.99
C ILE A 585 67.25 -30.49 -7.04
N ASN A 586 68.22 -30.45 -7.95
CA ASN A 586 69.09 -29.29 -8.12
C ASN A 586 68.36 -28.05 -8.65
N ILE A 587 67.31 -28.23 -9.46
CA ILE A 587 66.44 -27.13 -9.91
C ILE A 587 65.60 -26.62 -8.74
N LEU A 588 65.01 -27.49 -7.91
CA LEU A 588 64.29 -27.08 -6.70
C LEU A 588 65.18 -26.34 -5.70
N ILE A 589 66.43 -26.79 -5.52
CA ILE A 589 67.43 -26.12 -4.68
C ILE A 589 67.83 -24.76 -5.26
N ASN A 590 68.09 -24.67 -6.57
CA ASN A 590 68.38 -23.38 -7.23
C ASN A 590 67.17 -22.43 -7.21
N PHE A 591 65.96 -22.96 -7.37
CA PHE A 591 64.74 -22.18 -7.31
C PHE A 591 64.51 -21.65 -5.89
N TYR A 592 64.75 -22.46 -4.86
CA TYR A 592 64.75 -22.02 -3.47
C TYR A 592 65.82 -20.96 -3.18
N GLN A 593 67.05 -21.15 -3.65
CA GLN A 593 68.15 -20.20 -3.45
C GLN A 593 67.87 -18.84 -4.12
N ASN A 594 67.17 -18.82 -5.25
CA ASN A 594 66.83 -17.59 -5.96
C ASN A 594 65.56 -16.90 -5.48
N THR A 595 64.59 -17.65 -4.94
CA THR A 595 63.27 -17.11 -4.58
C THR A 595 63.05 -16.94 -3.07
N GLN A 596 63.86 -17.60 -2.23
CA GLN A 596 63.72 -17.63 -0.76
C GLN A 596 62.30 -17.97 -0.26
N ILE A 597 61.54 -18.76 -1.03
CA ILE A 597 60.16 -19.13 -0.67
C ILE A 597 60.19 -20.14 0.49
N PRO A 598 59.58 -19.83 1.66
CA PRO A 598 59.69 -20.66 2.87
C PRO A 598 59.14 -22.09 2.75
N ILE A 599 58.20 -22.31 1.83
CA ILE A 599 57.56 -23.60 1.61
C ILE A 599 58.51 -24.63 0.98
N LEU A 600 59.43 -24.19 0.13
CA LEU A 600 60.46 -25.06 -0.45
C LEU A 600 61.45 -25.57 0.60
N TYR A 601 61.72 -24.79 1.66
CA TYR A 601 62.55 -25.23 2.80
C TYR A 601 61.91 -26.37 3.59
N ASN A 602 60.61 -26.27 3.87
CA ASN A 602 59.87 -27.31 4.59
C ASN A 602 59.69 -28.59 3.76
N ILE A 603 59.58 -28.46 2.43
CA ILE A 603 59.53 -29.58 1.49
C ILE A 603 60.91 -30.26 1.37
N LEU A 604 61.99 -29.49 1.30
CA LEU A 604 63.37 -29.99 1.23
C LEU A 604 63.85 -30.66 2.53
N GLN A 605 63.22 -30.39 3.68
CA GLN A 605 63.49 -31.12 4.93
C GLN A 605 62.79 -32.48 5.01
N TYR A 606 61.75 -32.71 4.21
CA TYR A 606 60.93 -33.92 4.24
C TYR A 606 61.33 -34.96 3.18
N ILE A 607 62.08 -34.56 2.15
CA ILE A 607 62.76 -35.41 1.16
C ILE A 607 64.18 -35.70 1.65
#